data_AF-A0A2E8XV20-F1
#
_entry.id   AF-A0A2E8XV20-F1
#
_cell.length_a   1.000
_cell.length_b   1.000
_cell.length_c   1.000
_cell.angle_alpha   90.00
_cell.angle_beta   90.00
_cell.angle_gamma   90.00
#
_symmetry.space_group_name_H-M   'P 1'
#
loop_
_entity.id
_entity.type
_entity.pdbx_description
1 polymer ?
#
loop_
_entity_poly.entity_id
_entity_poly.type
_entity_poly.pdbx_seq_one_letter_code
_entity_poly.pdbx_strand_id
1 'polypeptide(L)'
;PHEEFHDYAFEWTPSYIKWFVDNVEVYQQVSPSVNDLNISQKIMMNLWAANAPSWVGDWDYQDVPKFSYYDYVKYYSYTPGQGEYGTSNNFSFEWMDDFNDYNSSIWNNEVGDQLGHCGFAQSNINYYHGHLIMVLRDIEDQIACNQINGDINNSGFLNVTDIVLLIDVILNESFGELDICSKIASDYSFNGQINITDIIGLINYILD
;
A
#
# COMPACT_ATOMS: atom_id res chain seq x y z
N PRO A 1 7.73 -5.08 11.03
CA PRO A 1 7.31 -4.94 9.61
C PRO A 1 6.25 -3.86 9.35
N HIS A 2 5.43 -3.45 10.34
CA HIS A 2 4.40 -2.42 10.10
C HIS A 2 4.87 -0.97 10.38
N GLU A 3 6.08 -0.79 10.90
CA GLU A 3 6.65 0.51 11.27
C GLU A 3 7.51 1.12 10.14
N GLU A 4 7.94 0.31 9.17
CA GLU A 4 8.88 0.68 8.10
C GLU A 4 8.58 -0.13 6.83
N PHE A 5 8.99 0.38 5.66
CA PHE A 5 8.91 -0.33 4.39
C PHE A 5 9.95 -1.47 4.33
N HIS A 6 9.54 -2.57 3.69
CA HIS A 6 10.38 -3.73 3.41
C HIS A 6 10.14 -4.26 2.00
N ASP A 7 11.20 -4.77 1.37
CA ASP A 7 11.09 -5.41 0.07
C ASP A 7 10.68 -6.88 0.26
N TYR A 8 9.43 -7.21 -0.08
CA TYR A 8 8.95 -8.59 -0.12
C TYR A 8 9.01 -9.12 -1.55
N ALA A 9 9.64 -10.29 -1.72
CA ALA A 9 9.69 -10.95 -3.03
C ALA A 9 9.43 -12.45 -2.89
N PHE A 10 8.93 -13.05 -3.97
CA PHE A 10 8.91 -14.49 -4.12
C PHE A 10 9.37 -14.89 -5.53
N GLU A 11 10.17 -15.95 -5.60
CA GLU A 11 10.56 -16.59 -6.85
C GLU A 11 9.72 -17.83 -7.01
N TRP A 12 8.94 -17.91 -8.07
CA TRP A 12 8.14 -19.09 -8.40
C TRP A 12 8.67 -19.73 -9.68
N THR A 13 9.11 -20.98 -9.55
CA THR A 13 9.62 -21.79 -10.67
C THR A 13 8.89 -23.13 -10.71
N PRO A 14 9.07 -23.93 -11.78
CA PRO A 14 8.54 -25.29 -11.84
C PRO A 14 9.09 -26.24 -10.75
N SER A 15 10.17 -25.86 -10.05
CA SER A 15 10.87 -26.75 -9.10
C SER A 15 10.85 -26.27 -7.65
N TYR A 16 10.61 -24.98 -7.43
CA TYR A 16 10.57 -24.39 -6.10
C TYR A 16 9.75 -23.10 -6.07
N ILE A 17 9.36 -22.72 -4.86
CA ILE A 17 9.02 -21.35 -4.52
C ILE A 17 9.95 -20.89 -3.40
N LYS A 18 10.52 -19.69 -3.53
CA LYS A 18 11.33 -19.05 -2.49
C LYS A 18 10.71 -17.73 -2.11
N TRP A 19 10.86 -17.34 -0.84
CA TRP A 19 10.40 -16.06 -0.32
C TRP A 19 11.57 -15.30 0.28
N PHE A 20 11.55 -13.99 0.07
CA PHE A 20 12.61 -13.08 0.46
C PHE A 20 12.02 -11.89 1.21
N VAL A 21 12.78 -11.40 2.19
CA VAL A 21 12.57 -10.12 2.86
C VAL A 21 13.89 -9.36 2.76
N ASP A 22 13.86 -8.16 2.19
CA ASP A 22 15.04 -7.30 2.01
C ASP A 22 16.20 -8.04 1.31
N ASN A 23 15.86 -8.75 0.23
CA ASN A 23 16.77 -9.60 -0.56
C ASN A 23 17.40 -10.79 0.19
N VAL A 24 16.97 -11.08 1.42
CA VAL A 24 17.39 -12.26 2.18
C VAL A 24 16.35 -13.36 2.03
N GLU A 25 16.77 -14.54 1.58
CA GLU A 25 15.91 -15.72 1.52
C GLU A 25 15.49 -16.12 2.94
N VAL A 26 14.18 -16.12 3.21
CA VAL A 26 13.61 -16.48 4.53
C VAL A 26 12.94 -17.84 4.53
N TYR A 27 12.49 -18.33 3.36
CA TYR A 27 11.80 -19.61 3.25
C TYR A 27 11.90 -20.16 1.83
N GLN A 28 11.95 -21.50 1.71
CA GLN A 28 11.93 -22.21 0.44
C GLN A 28 11.03 -23.44 0.54
N GLN A 29 10.24 -23.66 -0.52
CA GLN A 29 9.39 -24.82 -0.72
C GLN A 29 9.79 -25.57 -2.00
N VAL A 30 10.06 -26.88 -1.87
CA VAL A 30 10.45 -27.80 -2.96
C VAL A 30 9.53 -29.04 -3.04
N SER A 31 8.34 -28.95 -2.46
CA SER A 31 7.42 -30.08 -2.31
C SER A 31 6.65 -30.41 -3.60
N PRO A 32 6.05 -31.62 -3.72
CA PRO A 32 5.19 -31.97 -4.85
C PRO A 32 4.06 -30.97 -5.14
N SER A 33 3.56 -30.26 -4.13
CA SER A 33 2.56 -29.20 -4.30
C SER A 33 3.03 -28.03 -5.17
N VAL A 34 4.34 -27.81 -5.33
CA VAL A 34 4.87 -26.83 -6.30
C VAL A 34 4.55 -27.27 -7.73
N ASN A 35 4.56 -28.58 -8.01
CA ASN A 35 4.24 -29.11 -9.33
C ASN A 35 2.77 -28.90 -9.70
N ASP A 36 1.90 -28.77 -8.70
CA ASP A 36 0.47 -28.49 -8.90
C ASP A 36 0.22 -27.01 -9.23
N LEU A 37 1.17 -26.12 -8.92
CA LEU A 37 1.14 -24.71 -9.28
C LEU A 37 1.71 -24.54 -10.69
N ASN A 38 0.93 -24.94 -11.69
CA ASN A 38 1.34 -24.99 -13.10
C ASN A 38 0.43 -24.16 -14.04
N ILE A 39 -0.45 -23.34 -13.47
CA ILE A 39 -1.33 -22.42 -14.20
C ILE A 39 -0.94 -20.99 -13.82
N SER A 40 -0.93 -20.09 -14.80
CA SER A 40 -0.68 -18.67 -14.58
C SER A 40 -1.53 -18.10 -13.44
N GLN A 41 -0.89 -17.31 -12.58
CA GLN A 41 -1.54 -16.59 -11.48
C GLN A 41 -1.41 -15.08 -11.66
N LYS A 42 -2.31 -14.33 -11.03
CA LYS A 42 -2.24 -12.87 -10.96
C LYS A 42 -1.49 -12.46 -9.70
N ILE A 43 -0.73 -11.38 -9.77
CA ILE A 43 -0.27 -10.66 -8.59
C ILE A 43 -1.49 -9.94 -8.00
N MET A 44 -1.71 -10.09 -6.70
CA MET A 44 -2.82 -9.47 -5.98
C MET A 44 -2.32 -8.85 -4.68
N MET A 45 -2.91 -7.73 -4.31
CA MET A 45 -2.72 -7.06 -3.03
C MET A 45 -4.11 -6.80 -2.45
N ASN A 46 -4.29 -7.02 -1.15
CA ASN A 46 -5.53 -6.74 -0.46
C ASN A 46 -5.29 -6.39 1.01
N LEU A 47 -6.28 -5.78 1.64
CA LEU A 47 -6.32 -5.51 3.08
C LEU A 47 -7.74 -5.83 3.56
N TRP A 48 -7.86 -6.76 4.52
CA TRP A 48 -9.14 -7.24 5.02
C TRP A 48 -8.99 -7.82 6.43
N ALA A 49 -10.09 -7.84 7.19
CA ALA A 49 -10.16 -8.43 8.52
C ALA A 49 -10.83 -9.81 8.47
N ALA A 50 -10.10 -10.86 8.86
CA ALA A 50 -10.60 -12.23 8.84
C ALA A 50 -11.55 -12.53 10.01
N ASN A 51 -12.64 -13.25 9.74
CA ASN A 51 -13.53 -13.78 10.79
C ASN A 51 -13.00 -15.12 11.31
N ALA A 52 -11.78 -15.12 11.83
CA ALA A 52 -11.09 -16.30 12.34
C ALA A 52 -10.20 -15.94 13.55
N PRO A 53 -10.79 -15.71 14.74
CA PRO A 53 -10.04 -15.20 15.89
C PRO A 53 -8.89 -16.09 16.35
N SER A 54 -9.00 -17.40 16.16
CA SER A 54 -7.91 -18.34 16.49
C SER A 54 -6.66 -18.16 15.61
N TRP A 55 -6.77 -17.47 14.47
CA TRP A 55 -5.67 -17.18 13.56
C TRP A 55 -5.18 -15.74 13.71
N VAL A 56 -6.10 -14.76 13.69
CA VAL A 56 -5.76 -13.33 13.60
C VAL A 56 -6.02 -12.53 14.88
N GLY A 57 -6.55 -13.17 15.93
CA GLY A 57 -7.02 -12.48 17.13
C GLY A 57 -8.46 -11.97 16.99
N ASP A 58 -9.04 -11.52 18.10
CA ASP A 58 -10.38 -10.90 18.10
C ASP A 58 -10.35 -9.57 17.36
N TRP A 59 -11.36 -9.30 16.54
CA TRP A 59 -11.48 -8.06 15.80
C TRP A 59 -12.06 -6.94 16.67
N ASP A 60 -11.34 -5.81 16.76
CA ASP A 60 -11.81 -4.59 17.39
C ASP A 60 -12.36 -3.62 16.33
N TYR A 61 -13.67 -3.40 16.36
CA TYR A 61 -14.36 -2.49 15.44
C TYR A 61 -14.01 -1.01 15.67
N GLN A 62 -13.40 -0.67 16.81
CA GLN A 62 -12.93 0.69 17.08
C GLN A 62 -11.51 0.92 16.55
N ASP A 63 -10.81 -0.13 16.12
CA ASP A 63 -9.43 -0.05 15.64
C ASP A 63 -9.37 0.15 14.12
N VAL A 64 -10.10 1.17 13.65
CA VAL A 64 -10.13 1.64 12.26
C VAL A 64 -10.05 3.18 12.24
N PRO A 65 -9.51 3.80 11.17
CA PRO A 65 -9.01 3.17 9.95
C PRO A 65 -7.62 2.50 10.10
N LYS A 66 -7.38 1.47 9.29
CA LYS A 66 -6.07 0.84 9.07
C LYS A 66 -5.61 1.06 7.65
N PHE A 67 -4.29 1.11 7.47
CA PHE A 67 -3.66 1.43 6.20
C PHE A 67 -2.64 0.35 5.83
N SER A 68 -2.51 0.07 4.54
CA SER A 68 -1.34 -0.58 3.98
C SER A 68 -0.81 0.26 2.81
N TYR A 69 0.51 0.40 2.77
CA TYR A 69 1.22 1.26 1.84
C TYR A 69 2.10 0.39 0.94
N TYR A 70 2.08 0.67 -0.35
CA TYR A 70 2.91 0.02 -1.36
C TYR A 70 3.62 1.11 -2.17
N ASP A 71 4.95 1.12 -2.11
CA ASP A 71 5.81 2.05 -2.86
C ASP A 71 5.92 1.61 -4.33
N TYR A 72 6.22 0.33 -4.58
CA TYR A 72 6.28 -0.19 -5.94
C TYR A 72 5.99 -1.68 -6.03
N VAL A 73 5.74 -2.16 -7.25
CA VAL A 73 5.79 -3.58 -7.63
C VAL A 73 6.69 -3.76 -8.84
N LYS A 74 7.55 -4.79 -8.81
CA LYS A 74 8.33 -5.25 -9.98
C LYS A 74 7.92 -6.67 -10.34
N TYR A 75 7.81 -6.93 -11.63
CA TYR A 75 7.59 -8.28 -12.15
C TYR A 75 8.74 -8.70 -13.07
N TYR A 76 9.14 -9.96 -12.90
CA TYR A 76 10.15 -10.61 -13.70
C TYR A 76 9.59 -11.93 -14.24
N SER A 77 9.83 -12.21 -15.51
CA SER A 77 9.48 -13.49 -16.13
C SER A 77 10.54 -14.54 -15.82
N TYR A 78 10.13 -15.80 -15.65
CA TYR A 78 11.07 -16.91 -15.46
C TYR A 78 11.71 -17.33 -16.79
N THR A 79 12.97 -16.96 -16.98
CA THR A 79 13.79 -17.11 -18.20
C THR A 79 15.09 -17.86 -17.86
N PRO A 80 15.01 -19.17 -17.54
CA PRO A 80 16.14 -19.90 -16.99
C PRO A 80 17.38 -19.87 -17.90
N GLY A 81 18.51 -19.44 -17.34
CA GLY A 81 19.79 -19.30 -18.05
C GLY A 81 19.88 -18.15 -19.05
N GLN A 82 18.86 -17.29 -19.15
CA GLN A 82 18.87 -16.08 -20.01
C GLN A 82 18.60 -14.80 -19.23
N GLY A 83 18.10 -14.90 -17.99
CA GLY A 83 17.84 -13.77 -17.13
C GLY A 83 19.07 -13.14 -16.51
N GLU A 84 18.79 -12.14 -15.67
CA GLU A 84 19.77 -11.26 -15.05
C GLU A 84 19.47 -10.98 -13.57
N TYR A 85 18.37 -11.55 -13.05
CA TYR A 85 17.91 -11.36 -11.69
C TYR A 85 17.51 -12.69 -11.00
N GLY A 86 17.43 -12.64 -9.68
CA GLY A 86 17.02 -13.76 -8.82
C GLY A 86 18.01 -14.93 -8.77
N THR A 87 17.58 -16.05 -8.18
CA THR A 87 18.40 -17.24 -7.99
C THR A 87 18.97 -17.73 -9.32
N SER A 88 20.30 -17.71 -9.43
CA SER A 88 21.06 -18.11 -10.62
C SER A 88 20.74 -17.32 -11.89
N ASN A 89 20.28 -16.06 -11.76
CA ASN A 89 19.93 -15.19 -12.89
C ASN A 89 18.90 -15.85 -13.83
N ASN A 90 17.88 -16.46 -13.24
CA ASN A 90 16.83 -17.16 -14.00
C ASN A 90 15.61 -16.28 -14.28
N PHE A 91 15.66 -14.99 -13.97
CA PHE A 91 14.54 -14.08 -14.14
C PHE A 91 14.94 -12.85 -14.95
N SER A 92 14.09 -12.44 -15.89
CA SER A 92 14.25 -11.24 -16.72
C SER A 92 13.22 -10.20 -16.36
N PHE A 93 13.63 -8.93 -16.25
CA PHE A 93 12.72 -7.84 -15.92
C PHE A 93 11.68 -7.63 -17.02
N GLU A 94 10.42 -7.44 -16.62
CA GLU A 94 9.31 -7.19 -17.56
C GLU A 94 8.71 -5.79 -17.35
N TRP A 95 8.29 -5.48 -16.12
CA TRP A 95 7.67 -4.20 -15.81
C TRP A 95 7.79 -3.84 -14.33
N MET A 96 7.60 -2.56 -14.05
CA MET A 96 7.50 -1.96 -12.73
C MET A 96 6.33 -0.98 -12.71
N ASP A 97 5.69 -0.86 -11.55
CA ASP A 97 4.72 0.20 -11.27
C ASP A 97 5.13 0.89 -9.97
N ASP A 98 5.35 2.21 -10.04
CA ASP A 98 5.71 3.09 -8.93
C ASP A 98 4.46 3.74 -8.28
N PHE A 99 3.24 3.32 -8.64
CA PHE A 99 1.98 3.78 -8.04
C PHE A 99 1.80 5.30 -7.93
N ASN A 100 2.32 6.05 -8.91
CA ASN A 100 2.01 7.49 -9.04
C ASN A 100 0.52 7.72 -9.30
N ASP A 101 -0.12 6.83 -10.05
CA ASP A 101 -1.54 6.88 -10.40
C ASP A 101 -2.08 5.46 -10.65
N TYR A 102 -3.41 5.32 -10.74
CA TYR A 102 -4.02 4.06 -11.13
C TYR A 102 -3.67 3.65 -12.58
N ASN A 103 -2.94 2.54 -12.73
CA ASN A 103 -2.62 1.97 -14.03
C ASN A 103 -3.56 0.81 -14.44
N SER A 104 -4.62 1.15 -15.16
CA SER A 104 -5.61 0.17 -15.68
C SER A 104 -5.08 -0.83 -16.73
N SER A 105 -3.84 -0.66 -17.22
CA SER A 105 -3.22 -1.63 -18.12
C SER A 105 -2.57 -2.80 -17.36
N ILE A 106 -2.26 -2.61 -16.08
CA ILE A 106 -1.61 -3.61 -15.21
C ILE A 106 -2.61 -4.12 -14.16
N TRP A 107 -3.36 -3.21 -13.55
CA TRP A 107 -4.21 -3.51 -12.39
C TRP A 107 -5.70 -3.46 -12.74
N ASN A 108 -6.46 -4.26 -12.00
CA ASN A 108 -7.91 -4.16 -11.94
C ASN A 108 -8.31 -3.97 -10.48
N ASN A 109 -9.00 -2.88 -10.18
CA ASN A 109 -9.54 -2.62 -8.84
C ASN A 109 -10.83 -3.45 -8.67
N GLU A 110 -10.68 -4.65 -8.11
CA GLU A 110 -11.83 -5.53 -7.90
C GLU A 110 -12.71 -5.02 -6.75
N VAL A 111 -14.02 -4.99 -7.01
CA VAL A 111 -15.06 -4.82 -6.00
C VAL A 111 -15.58 -6.21 -5.69
N GLY A 112 -15.70 -6.53 -4.41
CA GLY A 112 -15.97 -7.89 -3.96
C GLY A 112 -16.98 -7.93 -2.83
N ASP A 113 -17.74 -9.03 -2.80
CA ASP A 113 -18.62 -9.37 -1.68
C ASP A 113 -17.84 -9.52 -0.37
N GLN A 114 -18.59 -9.64 0.73
CA GLN A 114 -18.01 -9.74 2.06
C GLN A 114 -17.08 -10.95 2.21
N LEU A 115 -15.83 -10.69 2.56
CA LEU A 115 -14.83 -11.67 3.00
C LEU A 115 -14.46 -11.37 4.45
N GLY A 116 -14.80 -12.29 5.36
CA GLY A 116 -14.61 -12.07 6.80
C GLY A 116 -15.51 -10.93 7.31
N HIS A 117 -14.89 -9.91 7.91
CA HIS A 117 -15.59 -8.72 8.42
C HIS A 117 -15.72 -7.58 7.39
N CYS A 118 -15.12 -7.71 6.20
CA CYS A 118 -14.99 -6.60 5.25
C CYS A 118 -15.60 -6.95 3.88
N GLY A 119 -16.04 -5.93 3.13
CA GLY A 119 -16.19 -6.00 1.68
C GLY A 119 -15.06 -5.24 0.98
N PHE A 120 -14.86 -5.48 -0.32
CA PHE A 120 -13.83 -4.78 -1.10
C PHE A 120 -14.48 -3.67 -1.92
N ALA A 121 -13.99 -2.44 -1.79
CA ALA A 121 -14.50 -1.27 -2.49
C ALA A 121 -13.36 -0.45 -3.09
N GLN A 122 -13.55 0.03 -4.32
CA GLN A 122 -12.56 0.87 -5.01
C GLN A 122 -12.30 2.19 -4.28
N SER A 123 -13.27 2.71 -3.52
CA SER A 123 -13.11 3.91 -2.69
C SER A 123 -12.07 3.76 -1.57
N ASN A 124 -11.61 2.55 -1.31
CA ASN A 124 -10.58 2.25 -0.32
C ASN A 124 -9.17 2.17 -0.93
N ILE A 125 -9.03 2.38 -2.24
CA ILE A 125 -7.76 2.40 -2.97
C ILE A 125 -7.43 3.86 -3.28
N ASN A 126 -6.29 4.33 -2.79
CA ASN A 126 -5.84 5.71 -2.94
C ASN A 126 -4.41 5.76 -3.47
N TYR A 127 -4.07 6.84 -4.15
CA TYR A 127 -2.72 7.10 -4.65
C TYR A 127 -2.28 8.47 -4.14
N TYR A 128 -1.26 8.48 -3.30
CA TYR A 128 -0.66 9.70 -2.75
C TYR A 128 0.84 9.51 -2.63
N HIS A 129 1.60 10.58 -2.85
CA HIS A 129 3.06 10.59 -2.72
C HIS A 129 3.79 9.48 -3.52
N GLY A 130 3.23 9.02 -4.65
CA GLY A 130 3.81 7.90 -5.40
C GLY A 130 3.61 6.53 -4.72
N HIS A 131 2.57 6.37 -3.92
CA HIS A 131 2.27 5.14 -3.21
C HIS A 131 0.82 4.72 -3.42
N LEU A 132 0.60 3.42 -3.55
CA LEU A 132 -0.72 2.81 -3.41
C LEU A 132 -1.03 2.65 -1.92
N ILE A 133 -2.14 3.25 -1.47
CA ILE A 133 -2.59 3.21 -0.09
C ILE A 133 -3.96 2.53 -0.04
N MET A 134 -4.03 1.34 0.57
CA MET A 134 -5.29 0.66 0.84
C MET A 134 -5.79 0.99 2.24
N VAL A 135 -7.08 1.29 2.36
CA VAL A 135 -7.71 1.68 3.63
C VAL A 135 -8.74 0.63 4.05
N LEU A 136 -8.61 0.13 5.27
CA LEU A 136 -9.66 -0.63 5.95
C LEU A 136 -10.34 0.30 6.96
N ARG A 137 -11.65 0.48 6.82
CA ARG A 137 -12.43 1.54 7.49
C ARG A 137 -13.88 1.13 7.66
N ASP A 138 -14.63 1.92 8.41
CA ASP A 138 -16.08 1.73 8.52
C ASP A 138 -16.77 2.12 7.20
N ILE A 139 -17.91 1.48 6.92
CA ILE A 139 -18.76 1.79 5.76
C ILE A 139 -19.48 3.13 5.92
N GLU A 140 -19.69 3.59 7.16
CA GLU A 140 -20.35 4.86 7.45
C GLU A 140 -19.50 6.09 7.11
N ASP A 141 -18.18 5.93 7.08
CA ASP A 141 -17.29 6.96 6.61
C ASP A 141 -17.72 7.34 5.16
N GLN A 142 -17.76 8.63 4.82
CA GLN A 142 -17.90 9.05 3.43
C GLN A 142 -16.57 9.62 2.95
N ILE A 143 -16.03 9.03 1.88
CA ILE A 143 -14.73 9.40 1.34
C ILE A 143 -14.92 10.01 -0.05
N ALA A 144 -14.39 11.23 -0.21
CA ALA A 144 -14.20 11.90 -1.48
C ALA A 144 -12.80 12.50 -1.51
N CYS A 145 -11.79 11.65 -1.76
CA CYS A 145 -10.41 12.09 -1.79
C CYS A 145 -10.14 12.95 -3.02
N ASN A 146 -9.44 14.08 -2.81
CA ASN A 146 -8.72 14.73 -3.90
C ASN A 146 -7.46 13.89 -4.24
N GLN A 147 -6.69 14.21 -5.27
CA GLN A 147 -5.43 13.51 -5.58
C GLN A 147 -4.22 14.45 -5.43
N ILE A 148 -4.34 15.47 -4.58
CA ILE A 148 -3.30 16.47 -4.36
C ILE A 148 -2.70 16.25 -2.98
N ASN A 149 -1.44 15.82 -2.95
CA ASN A 149 -0.66 15.63 -1.73
C ASN A 149 -0.70 16.90 -0.86
N GLY A 150 -1.14 16.77 0.39
CA GLY A 150 -1.14 17.83 1.38
C GLY A 150 -2.15 18.98 1.19
N ASP A 151 -3.07 18.93 0.21
CA ASP A 151 -4.13 19.96 0.04
C ASP A 151 -5.27 19.75 1.04
N ILE A 152 -5.04 20.20 2.28
CA ILE A 152 -5.95 20.01 3.43
C ILE A 152 -7.25 20.80 3.26
N ASN A 153 -7.19 21.98 2.65
CA ASN A 153 -8.37 22.81 2.43
C ASN A 153 -9.12 22.51 1.13
N ASN A 154 -8.67 21.53 0.34
CA ASN A 154 -9.26 21.17 -0.95
C ASN A 154 -9.38 22.37 -1.91
N SER A 155 -8.45 23.33 -1.85
CA SER A 155 -8.49 24.50 -2.72
C SER A 155 -8.01 24.21 -4.14
N GLY A 156 -7.38 23.06 -4.37
CA GLY A 156 -6.68 22.72 -5.60
C GLY A 156 -5.28 23.33 -5.69
N PHE A 157 -4.80 24.00 -4.63
CA PHE A 157 -3.52 24.69 -4.61
C PHE A 157 -2.74 24.33 -3.36
N LEU A 158 -1.62 23.63 -3.53
CA LEU A 158 -0.72 23.37 -2.43
C LEU A 158 0.14 24.60 -2.11
N ASN A 159 -0.04 25.19 -0.93
CA ASN A 159 0.65 26.42 -0.55
C ASN A 159 0.83 26.58 0.98
N VAL A 160 1.30 27.75 1.41
CA VAL A 160 1.55 28.07 2.83
C VAL A 160 0.31 27.93 3.70
N THR A 161 -0.89 28.09 3.13
CA THR A 161 -2.15 27.88 3.85
C THR A 161 -2.26 26.45 4.35
N ASP A 162 -1.90 25.46 3.53
CA ASP A 162 -1.94 24.05 3.89
C ASP A 162 -0.92 23.70 4.98
N ILE A 163 0.26 24.32 4.94
CA ILE A 163 1.27 24.19 6.01
C ILE A 163 0.69 24.71 7.34
N VAL A 164 0.06 25.89 7.33
CA VAL A 164 -0.55 26.47 8.54
C VAL A 164 -1.68 25.58 9.06
N LEU A 165 -2.52 25.04 8.16
CA LEU A 165 -3.59 24.11 8.54
C LEU A 165 -3.04 22.81 9.15
N LEU A 166 -1.96 22.25 8.60
CA LEU A 166 -1.32 21.06 9.15
C LEU A 166 -0.74 21.32 10.55
N ILE A 167 -0.15 22.51 10.76
CA ILE A 167 0.31 22.95 12.09
C ILE A 167 -0.87 23.06 13.06
N ASP A 168 -1.98 23.68 12.65
CA ASP A 168 -3.17 23.84 13.48
C ASP A 168 -3.78 22.49 13.87
N VAL A 169 -3.75 21.50 12.97
CA VAL A 169 -4.15 20.10 13.24
C VAL A 169 -3.24 19.48 14.31
N ILE A 170 -1.92 19.62 14.18
CA ILE A 170 -0.95 19.04 15.12
C ILE A 170 -1.04 19.68 16.50
N LEU A 171 -1.22 21.01 16.56
CA LEU A 171 -1.33 21.76 17.81
C LEU A 171 -2.72 21.64 18.45
N ASN A 172 -3.70 21.08 17.72
CA ASN A 172 -5.03 20.77 18.21
C ASN A 172 -5.79 22.02 18.73
N GLU A 173 -5.51 23.19 18.14
CA GLU A 173 -6.03 24.47 18.63
C GLU A 173 -7.36 24.86 17.96
N SER A 174 -7.70 24.32 16.77
CA SER A 174 -8.91 24.72 16.02
C SER A 174 -9.52 23.69 15.06
N PHE A 175 -8.74 22.71 14.60
CA PHE A 175 -9.19 21.70 13.63
C PHE A 175 -9.53 20.40 14.36
N GLY A 176 -10.67 19.80 14.03
CA GLY A 176 -10.96 18.43 14.47
C GLY A 176 -9.98 17.43 13.86
N GLU A 177 -10.16 16.14 14.14
CA GLU A 177 -9.38 15.10 13.45
C GLU A 177 -9.55 15.23 11.93
N LEU A 178 -8.43 15.13 11.20
CA LEU A 178 -8.46 15.10 9.74
C LEU A 178 -9.32 13.93 9.27
N ASP A 179 -10.11 14.17 8.22
CA ASP A 179 -10.73 13.07 7.51
C ASP A 179 -9.67 12.12 6.92
N ILE A 180 -10.08 10.92 6.55
CA ILE A 180 -9.18 9.87 6.08
C ILE A 180 -8.32 10.32 4.89
N CYS A 181 -8.90 11.06 3.94
CA CYS A 181 -8.20 11.54 2.75
C CYS A 181 -7.16 12.59 3.10
N SER A 182 -7.56 13.60 3.89
CA SER A 182 -6.67 14.65 4.35
C SER A 182 -5.52 14.07 5.19
N LYS A 183 -5.80 13.02 5.97
CA LYS A 183 -4.79 12.30 6.74
C LYS A 183 -3.77 11.61 5.83
N ILE A 184 -4.20 10.76 4.89
CA ILE A 184 -3.26 10.06 4.00
C ILE A 184 -2.53 11.01 3.04
N ALA A 185 -3.18 12.07 2.58
CA ALA A 185 -2.56 13.09 1.72
C ALA A 185 -1.51 13.90 2.47
N SER A 186 -1.65 14.05 3.79
CA SER A 186 -0.74 14.84 4.62
C SER A 186 0.30 14.01 5.37
N ASP A 187 0.20 12.67 5.37
CA ASP A 187 1.17 11.76 6.00
C ASP A 187 2.38 11.52 5.10
N TYR A 188 3.26 12.53 5.00
CA TYR A 188 4.49 12.47 4.20
C TYR A 188 5.54 11.51 4.77
N SER A 189 5.40 11.11 6.03
CA SER A 189 6.31 10.15 6.69
C SER A 189 5.81 8.70 6.65
N PHE A 190 4.59 8.45 6.18
CA PHE A 190 3.97 7.14 6.02
C PHE A 190 3.93 6.30 7.31
N ASN A 191 3.86 6.95 8.47
CA ASN A 191 3.79 6.27 9.77
C ASN A 191 2.38 6.28 10.37
N GLY A 192 1.39 6.82 9.64
CA GLY A 192 0.00 6.90 10.06
C GLY A 192 -0.28 7.97 11.12
N GLN A 193 0.71 8.80 11.48
CA GLN A 193 0.62 9.86 12.49
C GLN A 193 1.02 11.21 11.92
N ILE A 194 0.08 12.15 11.95
CA ILE A 194 0.33 13.53 11.52
C ILE A 194 1.12 14.26 12.61
N ASN A 195 2.36 14.62 12.28
CA ASN A 195 3.29 15.25 13.19
C ASN A 195 4.29 16.18 12.46
N ILE A 196 5.31 16.66 13.18
CA ILE A 196 6.28 17.63 12.64
C ILE A 196 7.06 17.10 11.42
N THR A 197 7.28 15.79 11.32
CA THR A 197 7.96 15.21 10.15
C THR A 197 7.18 15.44 8.87
N ASP A 198 5.85 15.43 8.97
CA ASP A 198 4.97 15.62 7.83
C ASP A 198 4.92 17.07 7.35
N ILE A 199 5.01 18.03 8.29
CA ILE A 199 5.18 19.45 7.94
C ILE A 199 6.48 19.65 7.14
N ILE A 200 7.57 19.02 7.58
CA ILE A 200 8.87 19.12 6.87
C ILE A 200 8.74 18.51 5.46
N GLY A 201 8.08 17.35 5.34
CA GLY A 201 7.80 16.71 4.06
C GLY A 201 7.01 17.61 3.12
N LEU A 202 5.91 18.19 3.62
CA LEU A 202 5.07 19.13 2.87
C LEU A 202 5.86 20.39 2.42
N ILE A 203 6.67 20.97 3.31
CA ILE A 203 7.50 22.14 2.97
C ILE A 203 8.47 21.79 1.84
N ASN A 204 9.17 20.67 1.93
CA ASN A 204 10.12 20.26 0.89
C ASN A 204 9.40 20.06 -0.44
N TYR A 205 8.24 19.40 -0.42
CA TYR A 205 7.44 19.18 -1.62
C TYR A 205 6.93 20.48 -2.27
N ILE A 206 6.61 21.51 -1.48
CA ILE A 206 6.20 22.83 -2.01
C ILE A 206 7.39 23.60 -2.62
N LEU A 207 8.60 23.38 -2.13
CA LEU A 207 9.80 24.12 -2.53
C LEU A 207 10.52 23.53 -3.76
N ASP A 208 10.33 22.24 -4.04
CA ASP A 208 10.86 21.53 -5.21
C ASP A 208 10.11 21.88 -6.51
#